data_AF-A0AA39MF26-F1
#
_entry.id   AF-A0AA39MF26-F1
#
_cell.length_a   1.000
_cell.length_b   1.000
_cell.length_c   1.000
_cell.angle_alpha   90.00
_cell.angle_beta   90.00
_cell.angle_gamma   90.00
#
_symmetry.space_group_name_H-M   'P 1'
#
loop_
_entity.id
_entity.type
_entity.pdbx_description
1 polymer ?
#
loop_
_entity_poly.entity_id
_entity_poly.type
_entity_poly.pdbx_seq_one_letter_code
_entity_poly.pdbx_strand_id
1 'polypeptide(L)'
;IGQYSAACLFCIDEVSKDDRTYARLWGRARLGTRAEIHAPFVRGQCLSMIAGLVLDEGIRAARVIEGLYTKDLFLDYLRTDVVCILQS
;
A
#
# COMPACT_ATOMS: atom_id res chain seq x y z
N ILE A 1 -4.98 23.68 5.83
CA ILE A 1 -4.32 23.42 4.53
C ILE A 1 -4.35 24.61 3.57
N GLY A 2 -5.41 25.41 3.48
CA GLY A 2 -5.53 26.52 2.51
C GLY A 2 -4.61 27.74 2.67
N GLN A 3 -3.61 27.69 3.56
CA GLN A 3 -2.59 28.75 3.71
C GLN A 3 -1.33 28.49 2.88
N TYR A 4 -1.16 27.26 2.36
CA TYR A 4 -0.02 26.88 1.53
C TYR A 4 -0.50 26.65 0.10
N SER A 5 0.33 27.01 -0.88
CA SER A 5 0.11 26.60 -2.26
C SER A 5 0.11 25.07 -2.36
N ALA A 6 -0.69 24.51 -3.26
CA ALA A 6 -0.68 23.08 -3.53
C ALA A 6 0.71 22.58 -3.94
N ALA A 7 1.51 23.43 -4.60
CA ALA A 7 2.91 23.13 -4.96
C ALA A 7 3.84 22.95 -3.74
N CYS A 8 3.44 23.44 -2.56
CA CYS A 8 4.20 23.28 -1.31
C CYS A 8 3.81 22.01 -0.54
N LEU A 9 2.86 21.21 -1.05
CA LEU A 9 2.38 20.02 -0.36
C LEU A 9 3.16 18.79 -0.82
N PHE A 10 3.59 17.99 0.16
CA PHE A 10 4.16 16.66 -0.05
C PHE A 10 3.19 15.64 0.53
N CYS A 11 2.43 14.96 -0.33
CA CYS A 11 1.38 14.03 0.06
C CYS A 11 1.96 12.62 0.21
N ILE A 12 1.79 12.01 1.37
CA ILE A 12 2.26 10.65 1.64
C ILE A 12 1.05 9.76 1.90
N ASP A 13 1.03 8.59 1.27
CA ASP A 13 0.03 7.56 1.53
C ASP A 13 0.66 6.15 1.45
N GLU A 14 0.02 5.21 2.13
CA GLU A 14 0.42 3.80 2.18
C GLU A 14 -0.61 2.94 1.45
N VAL A 15 -0.13 1.96 0.67
CA VAL A 15 -0.94 0.91 0.07
C VAL A 15 -0.38 -0.46 0.40
N SER A 16 -1.24 -1.38 0.85
CA SER A 16 -0.91 -2.79 1.05
C SER A 16 -1.52 -3.63 -0.06
N LYS A 17 -0.71 -4.47 -0.72
CA LYS A 17 -1.16 -5.48 -1.68
C LYS A 17 -0.90 -6.86 -1.08
N ASP A 18 -1.97 -7.60 -0.84
CA ASP A 18 -1.87 -9.01 -0.48
C ASP A 18 -2.08 -9.85 -1.74
N ASP A 19 -1.10 -10.67 -2.10
CA ASP A 19 -1.19 -11.61 -3.22
C ASP A 19 -2.06 -12.85 -2.91
N ARG A 20 -2.92 -12.77 -1.88
CA ARG A 20 -3.96 -13.76 -1.63
C ARG A 20 -4.76 -14.06 -2.88
N THR A 21 -5.07 -15.34 -3.03
CA THR A 21 -5.89 -15.86 -4.12
C THR A 21 -7.21 -15.10 -4.22
N TYR A 22 -7.50 -14.53 -5.41
CA TYR A 22 -8.79 -13.90 -5.76
C TYR A 22 -9.94 -14.91 -5.88
N ALA A 23 -10.05 -15.84 -4.94
CA ALA A 23 -11.18 -16.74 -4.84
C ALA A 23 -12.37 -16.00 -4.23
N ARG A 24 -13.58 -16.27 -4.74
CA ARG A 24 -14.79 -15.76 -4.09
C ARG A 24 -14.90 -16.39 -2.71
N LEU A 25 -15.11 -15.56 -1.69
CA LEU A 25 -15.44 -16.00 -0.33
C LEU A 25 -16.76 -16.78 -0.28
N TRP A 26 -17.65 -16.53 -1.26
CA TRP A 26 -18.99 -17.09 -1.30
C TRP A 26 -19.27 -17.77 -2.65
N GLY A 27 -19.74 -19.01 -2.58
CA GLY A 27 -20.23 -19.78 -3.72
C GLY A 27 -21.76 -19.84 -3.73
N ARG A 28 -22.35 -20.13 -4.88
CA ARG A 28 -23.79 -20.42 -4.99
C ARG A 28 -23.97 -21.92 -5.20
N ALA A 29 -24.88 -22.51 -4.42
CA ALA A 29 -25.30 -23.89 -4.58
C ALA A 29 -26.82 -23.99 -4.42
N ARG A 30 -27.40 -25.15 -4.75
CA ARG A 30 -28.83 -25.39 -4.52
C ARG A 30 -29.12 -25.44 -3.02
N LEU A 31 -30.34 -25.12 -2.63
CA LEU A 31 -30.79 -25.21 -1.25
C LEU A 31 -30.58 -26.66 -0.74
N GLY A 32 -29.92 -26.80 0.42
CA GLY A 32 -29.57 -28.10 0.99
C GLY A 32 -28.27 -28.73 0.45
N THR A 33 -27.54 -28.05 -0.44
CA THR A 33 -26.26 -28.54 -0.98
C THR A 33 -25.10 -27.64 -0.57
N ARG A 34 -23.92 -28.24 -0.30
CA ARG A 34 -22.70 -27.50 0.00
C ARG A 34 -22.16 -26.83 -1.27
N ALA A 35 -21.83 -25.55 -1.20
CA ALA A 35 -21.07 -24.89 -2.25
C ALA A 35 -19.59 -25.27 -2.11
N GLU A 36 -19.06 -25.97 -3.11
CA GLU A 36 -17.64 -26.30 -3.19
C GLU A 36 -16.92 -25.28 -4.09
N ILE A 37 -15.79 -24.78 -3.62
CA ILE A 37 -14.93 -23.86 -4.36
C ILE A 37 -13.55 -24.48 -4.40
N HIS A 38 -13.11 -24.86 -5.59
CA HIS A 38 -11.72 -25.23 -5.83
C HIS A 38 -10.95 -23.96 -6.22
N ALA A 39 -10.14 -23.48 -5.30
CA ALA A 39 -9.20 -22.40 -5.55
C ALA A 39 -7.82 -22.81 -5.01
N PRO A 40 -6.73 -22.40 -5.66
CA PRO A 40 -5.40 -22.60 -5.10
C PRO A 40 -5.32 -21.87 -3.76
N PHE A 41 -4.86 -22.53 -2.69
CA PHE A 41 -4.56 -21.85 -1.44
C PHE A 41 -3.15 -21.28 -1.52
N VAL A 42 -3.04 -20.00 -1.90
CA VAL A 42 -1.75 -19.28 -1.86
C VAL A 42 -1.68 -18.56 -0.53
N ARG A 43 -0.70 -18.91 0.31
CA ARG A 43 -0.34 -18.11 1.47
C ARG A 43 0.30 -16.83 0.94
N GLY A 44 -0.54 -15.81 0.69
CA GLY A 44 -0.14 -14.56 0.08
C GLY A 44 1.04 -13.92 0.82
N GLN A 45 1.99 -13.40 0.05
CA GLN A 45 2.95 -12.43 0.56
C GLN A 45 2.25 -11.08 0.53
N CYS A 46 2.16 -10.43 1.70
CA CYS A 46 1.70 -9.05 1.78
C CYS A 46 2.88 -8.15 1.44
N LEU A 47 2.73 -7.29 0.45
CA LEU A 47 3.65 -6.20 0.18
C LEU A 47 2.99 -4.90 0.62
N SER A 48 3.72 -4.08 1.37
CA SER A 48 3.29 -2.73 1.71
C SER A 48 4.18 -1.73 1.01
N MET A 49 3.59 -0.75 0.36
CA MET A 49 4.27 0.33 -0.35
C MET A 49 3.84 1.66 0.26
N ILE A 50 4.79 2.54 0.50
CA ILE A 50 4.55 3.94 0.82
C ILE A 50 5.10 4.81 -0.29
N ALA A 51 4.38 5.87 -0.66
CA ALA A 51 4.82 6.81 -1.68
C ALA A 51 4.54 8.25 -1.27
N GLY A 52 5.49 9.12 -1.58
CA GLY A 52 5.42 10.57 -1.43
C GLY A 52 5.28 11.25 -2.79
N LEU A 53 4.22 12.04 -2.94
CA LEU A 53 3.82 12.72 -4.17
C LEU A 53 3.88 14.24 -4.00
N VAL A 54 4.40 14.92 -5.01
CA VAL A 54 4.31 16.38 -5.18
C VAL A 54 3.61 16.69 -6.49
N LEU A 55 2.90 17.83 -6.54
CA LEU A 55 1.99 18.16 -7.64
C LEU A 55 2.68 18.18 -9.00
N ASP A 56 3.86 18.80 -9.10
CA ASP A 56 4.50 19.08 -10.40
C ASP A 56 5.45 17.98 -10.88
N GLU A 57 5.88 17.09 -9.96
CA GLU A 57 7.00 16.17 -10.20
C GLU A 57 6.60 14.70 -9.98
N GLY A 58 5.37 14.45 -9.49
CA GLY A 58 4.86 13.11 -9.24
C GLY A 58 5.51 12.46 -8.03
N ILE A 59 5.85 11.17 -8.14
CA ILE A 59 6.40 10.40 -7.02
C ILE A 59 7.85 10.82 -6.80
N ARG A 60 8.13 11.39 -5.63
CA ARG A 60 9.48 11.81 -5.22
C ARG A 60 10.16 10.84 -4.28
N ALA A 61 9.40 10.13 -3.46
CA ALA A 61 9.92 9.09 -2.58
C ALA A 61 8.99 7.87 -2.65
N ALA A 62 9.55 6.67 -2.67
CA ALA A 62 8.77 5.45 -2.62
C ALA A 62 9.58 4.32 -1.97
N ARG A 63 8.91 3.50 -1.16
CA ARG A 63 9.52 2.32 -0.55
C ARG A 63 8.52 1.17 -0.53
N VAL A 64 8.98 0.00 -0.94
CA VAL A 64 8.23 -1.26 -0.86
C VAL A 64 8.90 -2.17 0.15
N ILE A 65 8.10 -2.79 1.01
CA ILE A 65 8.54 -3.78 1.99
C ILE A 65 7.66 -5.03 1.93
N GLU A 66 8.20 -6.15 2.39
CA GLU A 66 7.39 -7.33 2.70
C GLU A 66 6.78 -7.19 4.10
N GLY A 67 5.50 -7.54 4.23
CA GLY A 67 4.75 -7.52 5.48
C GLY A 67 4.09 -6.18 5.77
N LEU A 68 3.89 -5.93 7.08
CA LEU A 68 3.20 -4.75 7.60
C LEU A 68 4.16 -3.57 7.74
N TYR A 69 3.68 -2.38 7.40
CA TYR A 69 4.41 -1.15 7.63
C TYR A 69 4.32 -0.74 9.11
N THR A 70 5.46 -0.69 9.78
CA THR A 70 5.53 -0.32 11.20
C THR A 70 5.86 1.16 11.35
N LYS A 71 5.60 1.71 12.55
CA LYS A 71 5.99 3.08 12.89
C LYS A 71 7.49 3.33 12.69
N ASP A 72 8.33 2.37 13.06
CA ASP A 72 9.79 2.52 12.94
C ASP A 72 10.23 2.58 11.48
N LEU A 73 9.63 1.74 10.62
CA LEU A 73 9.86 1.78 9.18
C LEU A 73 9.38 3.11 8.56
N PHE A 74 8.28 3.67 9.08
CA PHE A 74 7.78 4.98 8.65
C PHE A 74 8.73 6.12 9.04
N LEU A 75 9.22 6.13 10.28
CA LEU A 75 10.18 7.13 10.73
C LEU A 75 11.50 7.03 9.97
N ASP A 76 11.94 5.81 9.65
CA ASP A 76 13.10 5.58 8.81
C ASP A 76 12.88 6.13 7.40
N TYR A 77 11.78 5.77 6.74
CA TYR A 77 11.39 6.32 5.43
C TYR A 77 11.37 7.85 5.40
N LEU A 78 10.80 8.50 6.41
CA LEU A 78 10.80 9.96 6.48
C LEU A 78 12.21 10.54 6.51
N ARG A 79 13.13 9.92 7.26
CA ARG A 79 14.51 10.40 7.41
C ARG A 79 15.33 10.15 6.15
N THR A 80 15.23 8.96 5.59
CA THR A 80 16.13 8.50 4.53
C THR A 80 15.64 8.87 3.14
N ASP A 81 14.33 8.81 2.91
CA ASP A 81 13.75 8.98 1.57
C ASP A 81 13.05 10.33 1.39
N VAL A 82 12.45 10.90 2.44
CA VAL A 82 11.71 12.17 2.31
C VAL A 82 12.60 13.37 2.60
N VAL A 83 13.14 13.47 3.83
CA VAL A 83 13.92 14.64 4.25
C VAL A 83 15.20 14.80 3.42
N CYS A 84 15.84 13.70 3.05
CA CYS A 84 17.04 13.71 2.22
C CYS A 84 16.80 14.41 0.86
N ILE A 85 15.62 14.20 0.26
CA ILE A 85 15.24 14.78 -1.04
C ILE A 85 14.80 16.24 -0.92
N LEU A 86 14.26 16.64 0.23
CA LEU A 86 13.86 18.04 0.47
C LEU A 86 15.02 18.99 0.79
N GLN A 87 16.24 18.47 0.94
CA GLN A 87 17.45 19.25 1.23
C GLN A 87 18.38 19.45 0.02
N SER A 88 18.07 18.83 -1.13
CA SER A 88 18.79 18.98 -2.40
C SER A 88 18.10 19.98 -3.31
#